data_AF-A0A661FAM1-F1
#
_entry.id   AF-A0A661FAM1-F1
#
_cell.length_a   1.000
_cell.length_b   1.000
_cell.length_c   1.000
_cell.angle_alpha   90.00
_cell.angle_beta   90.00
_cell.angle_gamma   90.00
#
_symmetry.space_group_name_H-M   'P 1'
#
loop_
_entity.id
_entity.type
_entity.pdbx_description
1 polymer ?
#
loop_
_entity_poly.entity_id
_entity_poly.type
_entity_poly.pdbx_seq_one_letter_code
_entity_poly.pdbx_strand_id
1 'polypeptide(L)' 'MPRKKSSPNFEKSLNELEKIVAELEEGDISLEESLQSFEKGIELTRACQKALNEAEQKV' A
#
# COMPACT_ATOMS: atom_id res chain seq x y z
N MET A 1 1.42 18.80 18.64
CA MET A 1 1.06 17.50 18.02
C MET A 1 2.36 16.80 17.65
N PRO A 2 2.69 15.62 18.20
CA PRO A 2 3.91 14.93 17.82
C PRO A 2 3.68 14.32 16.44
N ARG A 3 4.45 14.77 15.44
CA ARG A 3 4.50 14.11 14.13
C ARG A 3 5.11 12.72 14.35
N LYS A 4 4.25 11.71 14.52
CA LYS A 4 4.65 10.30 14.58
C LYS A 4 5.47 10.06 13.31
N LYS A 5 6.77 9.75 13.46
CA LYS A 5 7.66 9.46 12.33
C LYS A 5 7.07 8.28 11.58
N SER A 6 6.27 8.55 10.56
CA SER A 6 5.79 7.53 9.64
C SER A 6 7.04 6.89 9.06
N SER A 7 7.16 5.57 9.18
CA SER A 7 8.27 4.86 8.57
C SER A 7 8.27 5.19 7.08
N PRO A 8 9.41 5.56 6.47
CA PRO A 8 9.47 5.85 5.04
C PRO A 8 8.97 4.67 4.19
N ASN A 9 8.94 3.46 4.73
CA ASN A 9 8.33 2.30 4.08
C ASN A 9 6.81 2.34 4.06
N PHE A 10 6.15 2.83 5.12
CA PHE A 10 4.68 2.89 5.16
C PHE A 10 4.14 3.89 4.12
N GLU A 11 4.66 5.12 4.10
CA GLU A 11 4.21 6.14 3.14
C GLU A 11 4.49 5.72 1.70
N LYS A 12 5.63 5.05 1.44
CA LYS A 12 5.92 4.49 0.11
C LYS A 12 4.93 3.40 -0.29
N SER A 13 4.71 2.43 0.59
CA SER A 13 3.77 1.33 0.31
C SER A 13 2.34 1.83 0.11
N LEU A 14 1.92 2.86 0.87
CA LEU A 14 0.62 3.48 0.71
C LEU A 14 0.49 4.21 -0.64
N ASN A 15 1.47 5.04 -1.01
CA ASN A 15 1.47 5.72 -2.31
C ASN A 15 1.47 4.72 -3.49
N GLU A 16 2.17 3.60 -3.36
CA GLU A 16 2.20 2.57 -4.40
C GLU A 16 0.87 1.83 -4.51
N LEU A 17 0.19 1.60 -3.38
CA LEU A 17 -1.16 1.04 -3.35
C LEU A 17 -2.18 1.99 -4.00
N GLU A 18 -2.10 3.29 -3.72
CA GLU A 18 -2.97 4.31 -4.33
C GLU A 18 -2.83 4.34 -5.87
N LYS A 19 -1.61 4.21 -6.38
CA LYS A 19 -1.36 4.11 -7.83
C LYS A 19 -1.99 2.87 -8.45
N ILE A 20 -1.81 1.72 -7.80
CA ILE A 20 -2.41 0.46 -8.24
C ILE A 20 -3.93 0.56 -8.30
N VAL A 21 -4.55 1.15 -7.27
CA VAL A 21 -6.01 1.35 -7.24
C VAL A 21 -6.43 2.26 -8.39
N ALA A 22 -5.72 3.36 -8.63
CA ALA A 22 -6.02 4.26 -9.74
C ALA A 22 -5.91 3.56 -11.10
N GLU A 23 -4.88 2.74 -11.33
CA GLU A 23 -4.71 1.95 -12.55
C GLU A 23 -5.84 0.92 -12.74
N LEU A 24 -6.26 0.25 -11.66
CA LEU A 24 -7.39 -0.68 -11.68
C LEU A 24 -8.73 0.03 -11.95
N GLU A 25 -8.91 1.26 -11.44
CA GLU A 25 -10.12 2.08 -11.65
C GLU A 25 -10.20 2.68 -13.06
N GLU A 26 -9.05 3.01 -13.67
CA GLU A 26 -8.97 3.53 -15.04
C GLU A 26 -9.44 2.51 -16.07
N GLY A 27 -9.23 1.21 -15.80
CA GLY A 27 -9.82 0.11 -16.57
C GLY A 27 -9.25 -0.09 -17.97
N ASP A 28 -8.14 0.58 -18.31
CA ASP A 28 -7.43 0.48 -19.61
C ASP A 28 -6.32 -0.59 -19.60
N ILE A 29 -6.32 -1.46 -18.59
CA ILE A 29 -5.33 -2.53 -18.41
C ILE A 29 -5.91 -3.90 -18.75
N SER A 30 -5.07 -4.82 -19.20
CA SER A 30 -5.49 -6.18 -19.50
C SER A 30 -5.88 -6.96 -18.24
N LEU A 31 -6.58 -8.10 -18.42
CA LEU A 31 -6.91 -8.98 -17.30
C LEU A 31 -5.67 -9.50 -16.58
N GLU A 32 -4.60 -9.81 -17.31
CA GLU A 32 -3.35 -10.29 -16.72
C GLU A 32 -2.66 -9.21 -15.88
N GLU A 33 -2.60 -7.98 -16.40
CA GLU A 33 -2.09 -6.82 -15.65
C GLU A 33 -2.97 -6.50 -14.44
N SER A 34 -4.29 -6.60 -14.57
CA SER A 34 -5.23 -6.41 -13.45
C SER A 34 -4.96 -7.41 -12.32
N LEU A 35 -4.68 -8.67 -12.65
CA LEU A 35 -4.35 -9.70 -11.67
C LEU A 35 -3.00 -9.42 -10.98
N GLN A 36 -1.99 -9.00 -11.73
CA GLN A 36 -0.68 -8.62 -11.19
C GLN A 36 -0.78 -7.39 -10.27
N SER A 37 -1.49 -6.36 -10.69
CA SER A 37 -1.76 -5.16 -9.91
C SER A 37 -2.52 -5.49 -8.63
N PHE A 38 -3.53 -6.37 -8.72
CA PHE A 38 -4.27 -6.83 -7.55
C PHE A 38 -3.38 -7.60 -6.55
N GLU A 39 -2.57 -8.55 -7.02
CA GLU A 39 -1.64 -9.30 -6.16
C GLU A 39 -0.67 -8.36 -5.43
N LYS A 40 -0.07 -7.42 -6.16
CA LYS A 40 0.82 -6.41 -5.60
C LYS A 40 0.10 -5.51 -4.59
N GLY A 41 -1.15 -5.13 -4.86
CA GLY A 41 -1.98 -4.37 -3.92
C GLY A 41 -2.23 -5.12 -2.60
N ILE A 42 -2.45 -6.44 -2.65
CA ILE A 42 -2.57 -7.28 -1.45
C ILE A 42 -1.28 -7.30 -0.63
N GLU A 43 -0.12 -7.44 -1.29
CA GLU A 43 1.17 -7.43 -0.60
C GLU A 43 1.45 -6.08 0.09
N LEU A 44 1.20 -4.97 -0.60
CA LEU A 44 1.37 -3.63 -0.06
C LEU A 44 0.44 -3.37 1.13
N THR A 45 -0.82 -3.81 1.04
CA THR A 45 -1.77 -3.70 2.15
C THR A 45 -1.28 -4.45 3.39
N ARG A 46 -0.74 -5.66 3.21
CA ARG A 46 -0.16 -6.45 4.31
C ARG A 46 1.06 -5.76 4.92
N ALA A 47 1.93 -5.19 4.08
CA ALA A 47 3.10 -4.44 4.54
C ALA A 47 2.69 -3.19 5.36
N CYS A 48 1.69 -2.44 4.88
CA CYS A 48 1.12 -1.30 5.59
C CYS A 48 0.57 -1.72 6.97
N GLN A 49 -0.24 -2.78 7.02
CA GLN A 49 -0.81 -3.27 8.28
C GLN A 49 0.29 -3.71 9.26
N LYS A 50 1.33 -4.40 8.78
CA LYS A 50 2.47 -4.80 9.61
C LYS A 50 3.19 -3.58 10.19
N ALA A 51 3.46 -2.57 9.36
CA ALA A 51 4.12 -1.34 9.81
C ALA A 51 3.29 -0.58 10.85
N LEU A 52 1.95 -0.55 10.69
CA LEU A 52 1.05 0.04 11.69
C LEU A 52 1.10 -0.74 13.01
N ASN A 53 0.98 -2.07 12.96
CA ASN A 53 1.04 -2.93 14.15
C ASN A 53 2.37 -2.76 14.91
N GLU A 54 3.50 -2.73 14.20
CA GLU A 54 4.82 -2.46 14.81
C GLU A 54 4.90 -1.06 15.43
N ALA A 55 4.28 -0.07 14.79
CA ALA A 55 4.24 1.30 15.30
C ALA A 55 3.29 1.47 16.49
N GLU A 56 2.27 0.62 16.65
CA GLU A 56 1.39 0.56 17.82
C GLU A 56 2.06 -0.13 19.01
N GLN A 57 2.80 -1.21 18.79
CA GLN A 57 3.52 -1.92 19.85
C GLN A 57 4.67 -1.10 20.48
N LYS A 58 5.14 -0.06 19.79
CA LYS A 58 6.22 0.82 20.26
C LYS A 58 5.72 2.03 21.07
N VAL A 59 4.40 2.24 21.18
CA VAL A 59 3.81 3.39 21.89
C VAL A 59 3.41 3.01 23.31
#